data_AF-A0A1C5P1C6-F1
#
_entry.id   AF-A0A1C5P1C6-F1
#
_cell.length_a   1.000
_cell.length_b   1.000
_cell.length_c   1.000
_cell.angle_alpha   90.00
_cell.angle_beta   90.00
_cell.angle_gamma   90.00
#
_symmetry.space_group_name_H-M   'P 1'
#
loop_
_entity.id
_entity.type
_entity.pdbx_description
1 polymer ?
#
loop_
_entity_poly.entity_id
_entity_poly.type
_entity_poly.pdbx_seq_one_letter_code
_entity_poly.pdbx_strand_id
1 'polypeptide(L)'
;MNKKELRNMKLLEATDELIKLAKEDVPVRDKRYYTEQLIYQRGLYLRAEVENNILKVAFYLAEYLSMDCRKPVYTLYIDKKNDVFKGYDYRTKKWSDSMLDKTIFSKWLYQENSYMKEADTALIQKYLESEYDDAFYALYVYQREQRHRRLGMKYEKILTNWDQCMDRLPEVPKDWLRWQKKVGLTQNFIFYHYSRRKDQTGYCSWCESEVPISHPHHNAVGHCPKCRHQIQYKALGRAKSIKTKKETAYLLQTCGKNVFVLREFQLQMLIVSSSYKKPVYSFFERRRILYDEKLNTEEYYFGRHHWTKENRWIQGKLQVPLYPGYGGYMTYEGYDMGNIYGKSLHGIKNRTF
;
A
#
# COMPACT_ATOMS: atom_id res chain seq x y z
N MET A 1 14.71 -23.30 -9.91
CA MET A 1 14.67 -24.52 -10.74
C MET A 1 15.60 -24.35 -11.94
N ASN A 2 16.48 -25.32 -12.18
CA ASN A 2 17.43 -25.29 -13.29
C ASN A 2 16.73 -25.63 -14.62
N LYS A 3 16.64 -24.66 -15.52
CA LYS A 3 15.95 -24.80 -16.82
C LYS A 3 16.57 -25.88 -17.72
N LYS A 4 17.88 -26.15 -17.59
CA LYS A 4 18.56 -27.18 -18.39
C LYS A 4 18.13 -28.58 -17.92
N GLU A 5 18.13 -28.81 -16.61
CA GLU A 5 17.66 -30.06 -16.01
C GLU A 5 16.19 -30.34 -16.37
N LEU A 6 15.31 -29.34 -16.20
CA LEU A 6 13.89 -29.51 -16.53
C LEU A 6 13.63 -29.82 -18.02
N ARG A 7 14.50 -29.36 -18.92
CA ARG A 7 14.42 -29.66 -20.37
C ARG A 7 14.86 -31.08 -20.71
N ASN A 8 15.76 -31.65 -19.91
CA ASN A 8 16.28 -33.00 -20.12
C ASN A 8 15.35 -34.08 -19.53
N MET A 9 14.37 -33.67 -18.71
CA MET A 9 13.33 -34.56 -18.20
C MET A 9 12.50 -35.16 -19.33
N LYS A 10 12.00 -36.38 -19.12
CA LYS A 10 11.18 -37.07 -20.12
C LYS A 10 9.94 -36.24 -20.46
N LEU A 11 9.65 -36.07 -21.76
CA LEU A 11 8.41 -35.41 -22.17
C LEU A 11 7.22 -36.30 -21.77
N LEU A 12 6.29 -35.76 -20.98
CA LEU A 12 5.04 -36.43 -20.66
C LEU A 12 4.10 -36.19 -21.85
N GLU A 13 3.99 -37.17 -22.74
CA GLU A 13 3.10 -37.16 -23.90
C GLU A 13 1.69 -37.68 -23.55
N ALA A 14 0.68 -37.35 -24.35
CA ALA A 14 -0.67 -37.87 -24.17
C ALA A 14 -0.72 -39.40 -24.39
N THR A 15 -1.50 -40.09 -23.56
CA THR A 15 -1.78 -41.53 -23.76
C THR A 15 -2.82 -41.74 -24.84
N ASP A 16 -2.87 -42.94 -25.42
CA ASP A 16 -3.89 -43.32 -26.41
C ASP A 16 -5.32 -43.14 -25.87
N GLU A 17 -5.50 -43.38 -24.58
CA GLU A 17 -6.77 -43.18 -23.89
C GLU A 17 -7.22 -41.71 -23.87
N LEU A 18 -6.30 -40.77 -23.59
CA LEU A 18 -6.65 -39.33 -23.62
C LEU A 18 -7.00 -38.87 -25.04
N ILE A 19 -6.30 -39.40 -26.05
CA ILE A 19 -6.60 -39.11 -27.46
C ILE A 19 -7.98 -39.64 -27.82
N LYS A 20 -8.30 -40.88 -27.43
CA LYS A 20 -9.61 -41.49 -27.65
C LYS A 20 -10.72 -40.65 -27.01
N LEU A 21 -10.57 -40.29 -25.73
CA LEU A 21 -11.53 -39.44 -25.02
C LEU A 21 -11.72 -38.07 -25.69
N ALA A 22 -10.64 -37.44 -26.16
CA ALA A 22 -10.71 -36.15 -26.83
C ALA A 22 -11.37 -36.24 -28.23
N LYS A 23 -11.25 -37.37 -28.93
CA LYS A 23 -11.93 -37.60 -30.22
C LYS A 23 -13.43 -37.84 -30.06
N GLU A 24 -13.84 -38.44 -28.95
CA GLU A 24 -15.25 -38.67 -28.61
C GLU A 24 -15.97 -37.38 -28.17
N ASP A 25 -15.22 -36.36 -27.72
CA ASP A 25 -15.73 -35.05 -27.30
C ASP A 25 -16.01 -34.13 -28.51
N VAL A 26 -17.20 -34.29 -29.10
CA VAL A 26 -17.63 -33.47 -30.24
C VAL A 26 -17.97 -32.04 -29.77
N PRO A 27 -17.25 -31.00 -30.23
CA PRO A 27 -17.45 -29.65 -29.74
C PRO A 27 -18.74 -29.01 -30.28
N VAL A 28 -19.40 -28.22 -29.44
CA VAL A 28 -20.55 -27.39 -29.82
C VAL A 28 -20.05 -26.02 -30.27
N ARG A 29 -20.61 -25.51 -31.38
CA ARG A 29 -20.31 -24.14 -31.84
C ARG A 29 -21.10 -23.13 -31.03
N ASP A 30 -20.41 -22.24 -30.33
CA ASP A 30 -21.01 -21.08 -29.68
C ASP A 30 -20.86 -19.84 -30.55
N LYS A 31 -22.00 -19.22 -30.87
CA LYS A 31 -22.13 -18.00 -31.68
C LYS A 31 -22.39 -16.74 -30.85
N ARG A 32 -22.35 -16.83 -29.51
CA ARG A 32 -22.64 -15.71 -28.60
C ARG A 32 -21.57 -14.60 -28.61
N TYR A 33 -20.40 -14.85 -29.19
CA TYR A 33 -19.28 -13.90 -29.25
C TYR A 33 -18.92 -13.51 -30.69
N TYR A 34 -18.20 -12.39 -30.85
CA TYR A 34 -17.73 -11.86 -32.15
C TYR A 34 -16.86 -12.84 -32.98
N THR A 35 -16.41 -13.93 -32.37
CA THR A 35 -15.67 -15.03 -33.00
C THR A 35 -16.38 -16.34 -32.70
N GLU A 36 -16.62 -17.18 -33.69
CA GLU A 36 -17.11 -18.55 -33.45
C GLU A 36 -16.11 -19.31 -32.56
N GLN A 37 -16.60 -19.90 -31.47
CA GLN A 37 -15.80 -20.72 -30.57
C GLN A 37 -16.31 -22.15 -30.52
N LEU A 38 -15.39 -23.11 -30.50
CA LEU A 38 -15.67 -24.51 -30.23
C LEU A 38 -15.65 -24.75 -28.72
N ILE A 39 -16.79 -25.16 -28.17
CA ILE A 39 -16.94 -25.53 -26.77
C ILE A 39 -16.91 -27.05 -26.67
N TYR A 40 -15.86 -27.55 -26.01
CA TYR A 40 -15.66 -28.96 -25.68
C TYR A 40 -16.25 -29.25 -24.29
N GLN A 41 -16.79 -30.46 -24.10
CA GLN A 41 -17.24 -30.91 -22.77
C GLN A 41 -16.06 -31.01 -21.81
N ARG A 42 -14.91 -31.48 -22.30
CA ARG A 42 -13.63 -31.57 -21.58
C ARG A 42 -12.58 -30.82 -22.38
N GLY A 43 -12.58 -29.49 -22.28
CA GLY A 43 -11.67 -28.63 -23.05
C GLY A 43 -10.18 -28.75 -22.67
N LEU A 44 -9.87 -29.25 -21.47
CA LEU A 44 -8.50 -29.38 -20.96
C LEU A 44 -8.28 -30.79 -20.41
N TYR A 45 -7.15 -31.37 -20.78
CA TYR A 45 -6.71 -32.65 -20.26
C TYR A 45 -5.37 -32.47 -19.54
N LEU A 46 -5.19 -33.21 -18.46
CA LEU A 46 -3.97 -33.16 -17.66
C LEU A 46 -3.36 -34.56 -17.49
N ARG A 47 -2.04 -34.59 -17.31
CA ARG A 47 -1.30 -35.75 -16.82
C ARG A 47 -0.27 -35.32 -15.80
N ALA A 48 -0.02 -36.16 -14.80
CA ALA A 48 0.97 -35.90 -13.77
C ALA A 48 2.04 -36.98 -13.72
N GLU A 49 3.25 -36.60 -13.34
CA GLU A 49 4.36 -37.51 -13.05
C GLU A 49 5.31 -36.84 -12.06
N VAL A 50 5.94 -37.61 -11.19
CA VAL A 50 7.04 -37.11 -10.35
C VAL A 50 8.35 -37.66 -10.90
N GLU A 51 9.26 -36.78 -11.30
CA GLU A 51 10.60 -37.13 -11.78
C GLU A 51 11.62 -36.34 -10.98
N ASN A 52 12.61 -37.01 -10.38
CA ASN A 52 13.65 -36.39 -9.55
C ASN A 52 13.07 -35.48 -8.44
N ASN A 53 12.01 -35.94 -7.76
CA ASN A 53 11.25 -35.19 -6.75
C ASN A 53 10.57 -33.90 -7.25
N ILE A 54 10.48 -33.68 -8.55
CA ILE A 54 9.75 -32.56 -9.15
C ILE A 54 8.44 -33.10 -9.72
N LEU A 55 7.33 -32.53 -9.26
CA LEU A 55 6.01 -32.79 -9.84
C LEU A 55 5.93 -32.09 -11.20
N LYS A 56 5.68 -32.87 -12.24
CA LYS A 56 5.44 -32.42 -13.61
C LYS A 56 3.96 -32.61 -13.91
N VAL A 57 3.31 -31.54 -14.35
CA VAL A 57 1.93 -31.58 -14.82
C VAL A 57 1.89 -31.10 -16.26
N ALA A 58 1.51 -31.98 -17.17
CA ALA A 58 1.38 -31.71 -18.59
C ALA A 58 -0.07 -31.36 -18.94
N PHE A 59 -0.26 -30.30 -19.70
CA PHE A 59 -1.56 -29.76 -20.09
C PHE A 59 -1.76 -29.93 -21.59
N TYR A 60 -2.95 -30.40 -21.98
CA TYR A 60 -3.32 -30.65 -23.37
C TYR A 60 -4.68 -30.04 -23.66
N LEU A 61 -4.82 -29.42 -24.82
CA LEU A 61 -6.10 -28.90 -25.29
C LEU A 61 -6.83 -29.98 -26.09
N ALA A 62 -8.14 -30.11 -25.87
CA ALA A 62 -9.00 -31.05 -26.59
C ALA A 62 -8.88 -30.91 -28.12
N GLU A 63 -8.81 -29.66 -28.59
CA GLU A 63 -8.61 -29.32 -30.01
C GLU A 63 -7.38 -30.00 -30.61
N TYR A 64 -6.26 -30.02 -29.89
CA TYR A 64 -5.03 -30.63 -30.40
C TYR A 64 -5.00 -32.14 -30.19
N LEU A 65 -5.52 -32.63 -29.05
CA LEU A 65 -5.59 -34.07 -28.80
C LEU A 65 -6.48 -34.80 -29.81
N SER A 66 -7.61 -34.20 -30.20
CA SER A 66 -8.51 -34.78 -31.21
C SER A 66 -7.86 -34.90 -32.59
N MET A 67 -6.81 -34.12 -32.87
CA MET A 67 -5.97 -34.17 -34.07
C MET A 67 -4.71 -35.05 -33.90
N ASP A 68 -4.70 -35.98 -32.94
CA ASP A 68 -3.57 -36.87 -32.62
C ASP A 68 -2.29 -36.14 -32.16
N CYS A 69 -2.39 -34.86 -31.75
CA CYS A 69 -1.24 -34.14 -31.21
C CYS A 69 -0.95 -34.57 -29.77
N ARG A 70 0.06 -35.41 -29.60
CA ARG A 70 0.46 -35.98 -28.30
C ARG A 70 1.25 -35.03 -27.41
N LYS A 71 1.78 -33.94 -27.94
CA LYS A 71 2.65 -33.04 -27.19
C LYS A 71 1.81 -32.10 -26.30
N PRO A 72 2.23 -31.86 -25.05
CA PRO A 72 1.54 -30.89 -24.21
C PRO A 72 1.70 -29.48 -24.77
N VAL A 73 0.69 -28.64 -24.55
CA VAL A 73 0.77 -27.20 -24.81
C VAL A 73 1.55 -26.46 -23.73
N TYR A 74 1.57 -27.01 -22.52
CA TYR A 74 2.25 -26.45 -21.37
C TYR A 74 2.68 -27.57 -20.41
N THR A 75 3.81 -27.40 -19.74
CA THR A 75 4.19 -28.21 -18.59
C THR A 75 4.44 -27.30 -17.39
N LEU A 76 3.77 -27.59 -16.27
CA LEU A 76 4.04 -27.01 -14.97
C LEU A 76 4.99 -27.93 -14.20
N TYR A 77 6.07 -27.37 -13.70
CA TYR A 77 7.02 -28.04 -12.83
C TYR A 77 6.88 -27.44 -11.43
N ILE A 78 6.73 -28.29 -10.42
CA ILE A 78 6.64 -27.89 -9.01
C ILE A 78 7.71 -28.65 -8.25
N ASP A 79 8.53 -27.89 -7.52
CA ASP A 79 9.44 -28.43 -6.52
C ASP A 79 8.97 -27.88 -5.17
N LYS A 80 8.19 -28.73 -4.48
CA LYS A 80 7.57 -28.38 -3.20
C LYS A 80 8.61 -28.15 -2.12
N LYS A 81 9.69 -28.92 -2.11
CA LYS A 81 10.77 -28.81 -1.12
C LYS A 81 11.38 -27.41 -1.09
N ASN A 82 11.60 -26.83 -2.27
CA ASN A 82 12.16 -25.48 -2.40
C ASN A 82 11.08 -24.38 -2.52
N ASP A 83 9.80 -24.70 -2.34
CA ASP A 83 8.64 -23.80 -2.51
C ASP A 83 8.74 -22.99 -3.82
N VAL A 84 8.99 -23.68 -4.93
CA VAL A 84 9.18 -23.09 -6.26
C VAL A 84 8.32 -23.80 -7.31
N PHE A 85 7.92 -23.06 -8.34
CA PHE A 85 7.33 -23.63 -9.54
C PHE A 85 7.85 -22.92 -10.79
N LYS A 86 7.74 -23.58 -11.94
CA LYS A 86 8.10 -23.03 -13.24
C LYS A 86 7.20 -23.60 -14.32
N GLY A 87 6.76 -22.76 -15.25
CA GLY A 87 6.02 -23.17 -16.43
C GLY A 87 6.90 -23.23 -17.67
N TYR A 88 6.56 -24.10 -18.62
CA TYR A 88 7.08 -24.04 -19.98
C TYR A 88 5.92 -24.12 -20.98
N ASP A 89 5.75 -23.05 -21.78
CA ASP A 89 4.74 -22.99 -22.85
C ASP A 89 5.40 -23.45 -24.16
N TYR A 90 4.91 -24.55 -24.72
CA TYR A 90 5.46 -25.17 -25.93
C TYR A 90 5.07 -24.41 -27.21
N ARG A 91 3.97 -23.67 -27.19
CA ARG A 91 3.50 -22.88 -28.33
C ARG A 91 4.40 -21.67 -28.55
N THR A 92 4.77 -21.01 -27.44
CA THR A 92 5.67 -19.84 -27.46
C THR A 92 7.15 -20.21 -27.29
N LYS A 93 7.45 -21.47 -26.91
CA LYS A 93 8.79 -21.98 -26.58
C LYS A 93 9.49 -21.18 -25.47
N LYS A 94 8.70 -20.67 -24.51
CA LYS A 94 9.20 -19.79 -23.44
C LYS A 94 8.94 -20.40 -22.06
N TRP A 95 9.90 -20.16 -21.17
CA TRP A 95 9.72 -20.37 -19.74
C TRP A 95 8.82 -19.29 -19.16
N SER A 96 7.93 -19.68 -18.26
CA SER A 96 6.96 -18.82 -17.60
C SER A 96 7.13 -18.87 -16.08
N ASP A 97 7.01 -17.71 -15.44
CA ASP A 97 6.81 -17.58 -14.00
C ASP A 97 5.32 -17.31 -13.66
N SER A 98 4.47 -17.19 -14.68
CA SER A 98 3.04 -16.91 -14.49
C SER A 98 2.33 -18.07 -13.80
N MET A 99 1.41 -17.72 -12.90
CA MET A 99 0.43 -18.65 -12.35
C MET A 99 -0.57 -19.08 -13.42
N LEU A 100 -1.23 -20.23 -13.22
CA LEU A 100 -2.21 -20.78 -14.17
C LEU A 100 -3.36 -19.79 -14.46
N ASP A 101 -3.79 -19.00 -13.47
CA ASP A 101 -4.83 -17.97 -13.62
C ASP A 101 -4.42 -16.78 -14.50
N LYS A 102 -3.13 -16.63 -14.80
CA LYS A 102 -2.58 -15.60 -15.71
C LYS A 102 -2.18 -16.15 -17.07
N THR A 103 -2.57 -17.39 -17.37
CA THR A 103 -2.32 -18.03 -18.66
C THR A 103 -3.64 -18.27 -19.40
N ILE A 104 -3.57 -18.93 -20.57
CA ILE A 104 -4.75 -19.39 -21.29
C ILE A 104 -5.63 -20.30 -20.43
N PHE A 105 -5.07 -20.93 -19.38
CA PHE A 105 -5.75 -21.91 -18.55
C PHE A 105 -6.74 -21.30 -17.55
N SER A 106 -6.78 -19.97 -17.42
CA SER A 106 -7.62 -19.29 -16.43
C SER A 106 -9.11 -19.61 -16.56
N LYS A 107 -9.62 -19.85 -17.77
CA LYS A 107 -11.03 -20.20 -17.99
C LYS A 107 -11.43 -21.53 -17.35
N TRP A 108 -10.50 -22.46 -17.16
CA TRP A 108 -10.73 -23.76 -16.53
C TRP A 108 -10.68 -23.72 -14.99
N LEU A 109 -10.36 -22.56 -14.39
CA LEU A 109 -10.48 -22.40 -12.91
C LEU A 109 -11.94 -22.29 -12.45
N TYR A 110 -12.83 -21.93 -13.38
CA TYR A 110 -14.22 -21.61 -13.10
C TYR A 110 -15.19 -22.48 -13.93
N GLN A 111 -14.67 -23.52 -14.60
CA GLN A 111 -15.43 -24.41 -15.46
C GLN A 111 -15.06 -25.87 -15.12
N GLU A 112 -16.05 -26.72 -14.87
CA GLU A 112 -15.88 -28.17 -14.63
C GLU A 112 -15.66 -28.93 -15.96
N ASN A 113 -14.74 -28.45 -16.79
CA ASN A 113 -14.45 -29.00 -18.12
C ASN A 113 -12.97 -29.36 -18.29
N SER A 114 -12.26 -29.63 -17.20
CA SER A 114 -10.97 -30.31 -17.22
C SER A 114 -11.11 -31.79 -16.88
N TYR A 115 -10.28 -32.63 -17.51
CA TYR A 115 -10.21 -34.06 -17.23
C TYR A 115 -8.80 -34.46 -16.80
N MET A 116 -8.74 -35.34 -15.81
CA MET A 116 -7.52 -36.02 -15.39
C MET A 116 -7.87 -37.39 -14.81
N LYS A 117 -6.94 -38.34 -14.93
CA LYS A 117 -7.10 -39.67 -14.32
C LYS A 117 -7.04 -39.57 -12.80
N GLU A 118 -7.82 -40.41 -12.11
CA GLU A 118 -7.82 -40.48 -10.64
C GLU A 118 -6.43 -40.72 -10.04
N ALA A 119 -5.61 -41.58 -10.67
CA ALA A 119 -4.24 -41.84 -10.22
C ALA A 119 -3.36 -40.58 -10.29
N ASP A 120 -3.52 -39.76 -11.34
CA ASP A 120 -2.80 -38.50 -11.49
C ASP A 120 -3.32 -37.46 -10.50
N THR A 121 -4.63 -37.47 -10.19
CA THR A 121 -5.26 -36.61 -9.17
C THR A 121 -4.69 -36.92 -7.80
N ALA A 122 -4.71 -38.19 -7.41
CA ALA A 122 -4.14 -38.66 -6.16
C ALA A 122 -2.64 -38.36 -6.06
N LEU A 123 -1.89 -38.47 -7.17
CA LEU A 123 -0.48 -38.10 -7.19
C LEU A 123 -0.26 -36.62 -6.88
N ILE A 124 -1.00 -35.73 -7.54
CA ILE A 124 -0.91 -34.28 -7.30
C ILE A 124 -1.29 -33.94 -5.86
N GLN A 125 -2.42 -34.47 -5.39
CA GLN A 125 -2.91 -34.23 -4.02
C GLN A 125 -1.90 -34.68 -2.99
N LYS A 126 -1.38 -35.90 -3.13
CA LYS A 126 -0.35 -36.45 -2.23
C LYS A 126 0.93 -35.64 -2.28
N TYR A 127 1.42 -35.27 -3.46
CA TYR A 127 2.65 -34.50 -3.60
C TYR A 127 2.49 -33.10 -2.96
N LEU A 128 1.36 -32.43 -3.18
CA LEU A 128 1.10 -31.09 -2.65
C LEU A 128 0.61 -31.09 -1.20
N GLU A 129 0.23 -32.24 -0.63
CA GLU A 129 -0.55 -32.34 0.62
C GLU A 129 -1.80 -31.45 0.55
N SER A 130 -2.52 -31.54 -0.57
CA SER A 130 -3.72 -30.75 -0.83
C SER A 130 -4.97 -31.47 -0.30
N GLU A 131 -5.85 -30.72 0.35
CA GLU A 131 -7.18 -31.16 0.78
C GLU A 131 -8.25 -31.03 -0.32
N TYR A 132 -7.90 -30.42 -1.46
CA TYR A 132 -8.84 -30.21 -2.57
C TYR A 132 -8.97 -31.45 -3.46
N ASP A 133 -10.21 -31.83 -3.73
CA ASP A 133 -10.57 -32.94 -4.62
C ASP A 133 -10.21 -32.67 -6.09
N ASP A 134 -10.37 -31.43 -6.54
CA ASP A 134 -9.98 -31.02 -7.90
C ASP A 134 -8.48 -30.71 -7.98
N ALA A 135 -7.76 -31.46 -8.80
CA ALA A 135 -6.32 -31.33 -8.91
C ALA A 135 -5.87 -30.03 -9.59
N PHE A 136 -6.65 -29.51 -10.54
CA PHE A 136 -6.29 -28.26 -11.22
C PHE A 136 -6.39 -27.09 -10.23
N TYR A 137 -7.43 -27.09 -9.41
CA TYR A 137 -7.62 -26.16 -8.30
C TYR A 137 -6.53 -26.32 -7.23
N ALA A 138 -6.15 -27.56 -6.87
CA ALA A 138 -5.02 -27.82 -5.97
C ALA A 138 -3.70 -27.17 -6.46
N LEU A 139 -3.40 -27.29 -7.76
CA LEU A 139 -2.22 -26.64 -8.37
C LEU A 139 -2.31 -25.12 -8.29
N TYR A 140 -3.48 -24.55 -8.58
CA TYR A 140 -3.72 -23.11 -8.50
C TYR A 140 -3.56 -22.58 -7.07
N VAL A 141 -4.15 -23.26 -6.07
CA VAL A 141 -4.04 -22.86 -4.67
C VAL A 141 -2.60 -22.92 -4.20
N TYR A 142 -1.87 -23.99 -4.52
CA TYR A 142 -0.43 -24.08 -4.20
C TYR A 142 0.35 -22.88 -4.79
N GLN A 143 0.15 -22.57 -6.07
CA GLN A 143 0.81 -21.43 -6.71
C GLN A 143 0.45 -20.10 -6.02
N ARG A 144 -0.82 -19.91 -5.65
CA ARG A 144 -1.31 -18.70 -4.99
C ARG A 144 -0.68 -18.50 -3.62
N GLU A 145 -0.65 -19.56 -2.82
CA GLU A 145 -0.07 -19.51 -1.47
C GLU A 145 1.44 -19.30 -1.50
N GLN A 146 2.15 -19.99 -2.41
CA GLN A 146 3.57 -19.78 -2.60
C GLN A 146 3.89 -18.33 -2.94
N ARG A 147 3.10 -17.72 -3.84
CA ARG A 147 3.25 -16.30 -4.18
C ARG A 147 2.95 -15.40 -2.99
N HIS A 148 1.95 -15.72 -2.20
CA HIS A 148 1.62 -15.00 -0.98
C HIS A 148 2.76 -15.06 0.05
N ARG A 149 3.33 -16.24 0.32
CA ARG A 149 4.49 -16.43 1.21
C ARG A 149 5.71 -15.62 0.74
N ARG A 150 6.03 -15.69 -0.57
CA ARG A 150 7.14 -14.92 -1.15
C ARG A 150 6.95 -13.41 -1.07
N LEU A 151 5.72 -12.94 -1.34
CA LEU A 151 5.38 -11.53 -1.16
C LEU A 151 5.51 -11.13 0.31
N GLY A 152 5.05 -11.97 1.25
CA GLY A 152 5.23 -11.82 2.69
C GLY A 152 6.69 -11.59 3.07
N MET A 153 7.59 -12.51 2.72
CA MET A 153 9.03 -12.37 3.00
C MET A 153 9.65 -11.11 2.38
N LYS A 154 9.24 -10.76 1.15
CA LYS A 154 9.70 -9.53 0.49
C LYS A 154 9.28 -8.29 1.30
N TYR A 155 8.00 -8.21 1.68
CA TYR A 155 7.50 -7.08 2.45
C TYR A 155 8.09 -7.04 3.85
N GLU A 156 8.24 -8.18 4.53
CA GLU A 156 8.90 -8.26 5.82
C GLU A 156 10.29 -7.61 5.77
N LYS A 157 11.14 -7.99 4.81
CA LYS A 157 12.46 -7.37 4.64
C LYS A 157 12.39 -5.85 4.39
N ILE A 158 11.45 -5.40 3.56
CA ILE A 158 11.25 -3.97 3.28
C ILE A 158 10.84 -3.23 4.56
N LEU A 159 9.88 -3.78 5.29
CA LEU A 159 9.33 -3.20 6.51
C LEU A 159 10.37 -3.15 7.62
N THR A 160 11.16 -4.22 7.82
CA THR A 160 12.28 -4.23 8.77
C THR A 160 13.30 -3.13 8.45
N ASN A 161 13.65 -2.93 7.18
CA ASN A 161 14.56 -1.85 6.79
C ASN A 161 13.97 -0.47 7.09
N TRP A 162 12.68 -0.27 6.87
CA TRP A 162 12.00 0.98 7.19
C TRP A 162 11.97 1.22 8.70
N ASP A 163 11.64 0.21 9.50
CA ASP A 163 11.59 0.33 10.97
C ASP A 163 12.97 0.65 11.54
N GLN A 164 14.01 -0.06 11.11
CA GLN A 164 15.39 0.23 11.50
C GLN A 164 15.84 1.65 11.13
N CYS A 165 15.35 2.19 10.01
CA CYS A 165 15.61 3.57 9.61
C CYS A 165 14.90 4.55 10.57
N MET A 166 13.62 4.30 10.88
CA MET A 166 12.84 5.14 11.79
C MET A 166 13.33 5.11 13.24
N ASP A 167 13.81 3.96 13.72
CA ASP A 167 14.31 3.78 15.10
C ASP A 167 15.60 4.57 15.37
N ARG A 168 16.38 4.87 14.32
CA ARG A 168 17.62 5.66 14.44
C ARG A 168 17.36 7.16 14.51
N LEU A 169 16.15 7.61 14.23
CA LEU A 169 15.84 9.03 14.18
C LEU A 169 15.72 9.61 15.60
N PRO A 170 16.23 10.83 15.83
CA PRO A 170 16.11 11.47 17.12
C PRO A 170 14.64 11.75 17.47
N GLU A 171 14.33 11.66 18.76
CA GLU A 171 13.04 12.11 19.28
C GLU A 171 12.84 13.61 19.04
N VAL A 172 11.58 14.05 19.02
CA VAL A 172 11.26 15.47 18.91
C VAL A 172 11.74 16.23 20.17
N PRO A 173 12.15 17.50 20.05
CA PRO A 173 12.55 18.31 21.20
C PRO A 173 11.51 18.34 22.32
N LYS A 174 11.93 18.40 23.59
CA LYS A 174 11.02 18.42 24.74
C LYS A 174 10.02 19.58 24.73
N ASP A 175 10.41 20.73 24.19
CA ASP A 175 9.55 21.91 24.05
C ASP A 175 8.80 21.96 22.71
N TRP A 176 8.88 20.91 21.88
CA TRP A 176 8.26 20.85 20.55
C TRP A 176 6.77 21.13 20.60
N LEU A 177 6.04 20.48 21.50
CA LEU A 177 4.60 20.68 21.66
C LEU A 177 4.25 22.14 22.00
N ARG A 178 5.04 22.77 22.87
CA ARG A 178 4.86 24.18 23.24
C ARG A 178 5.16 25.08 22.04
N TRP A 179 6.22 24.78 21.29
CA TRP A 179 6.59 25.52 20.10
C TRP A 179 5.51 25.41 19.01
N GLN A 180 4.95 24.22 18.76
CA GLN A 180 3.87 24.03 17.79
C GLN A 180 2.63 24.86 18.14
N LYS A 181 2.25 24.89 19.43
CA LYS A 181 1.08 25.66 19.91
C LYS A 181 1.28 27.16 19.83
N LYS A 182 2.51 27.64 20.09
CA LYS A 182 2.83 29.05 20.06
C LYS A 182 3.32 29.42 18.65
N VAL A 183 4.54 29.08 18.28
CA VAL A 183 5.10 29.56 17.01
C VAL A 183 4.54 28.83 15.79
N GLY A 184 4.28 27.53 15.88
CA GLY A 184 3.84 26.72 14.74
C GLY A 184 2.49 27.14 14.19
N LEU A 185 1.51 27.36 15.06
CA LEU A 185 0.17 27.83 14.72
C LEU A 185 0.10 29.37 14.72
N THR A 186 -0.26 29.96 13.58
CA THR A 186 -0.28 31.43 13.43
C THR A 186 -1.64 32.04 13.73
N GLN A 187 -2.72 31.24 13.60
CA GLN A 187 -4.08 31.71 13.82
C GLN A 187 -4.44 31.78 15.32
N ASN A 188 -4.58 33.01 15.81
CA ASN A 188 -4.92 33.30 17.20
C ASN A 188 -6.20 34.12 17.30
N PHE A 189 -6.87 34.02 18.44
CA PHE A 189 -8.20 34.60 18.66
C PHE A 189 -8.32 35.34 19.99
N ILE A 190 -9.20 36.35 20.01
CA ILE A 190 -9.80 36.86 21.24
C ILE A 190 -11.28 36.48 21.25
N PHE A 191 -11.67 35.74 22.28
CA PHE A 191 -13.06 35.34 22.52
C PHE A 191 -13.74 36.32 23.45
N TYR A 192 -14.97 36.72 23.14
CA TYR A 192 -15.72 37.66 23.97
C TYR A 192 -17.21 37.36 23.96
N HIS A 193 -17.89 37.66 25.05
CA HIS A 193 -19.35 37.69 25.08
C HIS A 193 -19.83 39.02 24.50
N TYR A 194 -20.81 38.99 23.60
CA TYR A 194 -21.37 40.21 23.05
C TYR A 194 -22.03 41.05 24.15
N SER A 195 -21.60 42.30 24.28
CA SER A 195 -22.20 43.28 25.16
C SER A 195 -22.23 44.65 24.48
N ARG A 196 -23.20 45.49 24.86
CA ARG A 196 -23.29 46.91 24.43
C ARG A 196 -22.48 47.85 25.32
N ARG A 197 -21.88 47.36 26.41
CA ARG A 197 -21.05 48.15 27.33
C ARG A 197 -19.72 48.53 26.69
N LYS A 198 -19.18 49.70 27.05
CA LYS A 198 -17.86 50.16 26.58
C LYS A 198 -16.72 49.34 27.17
N ASP A 199 -16.85 48.93 28.42
CA ASP A 199 -15.83 48.19 29.15
C ASP A 199 -16.14 46.69 29.04
N GLN A 200 -15.45 46.03 28.11
CA GLN A 200 -15.58 44.60 27.88
C GLN A 200 -14.24 43.89 28.12
N THR A 201 -14.34 42.62 28.47
CA THR A 201 -13.19 41.72 28.55
C THR A 201 -13.31 40.64 27.50
N GLY A 202 -12.16 40.18 27.03
CA GLY A 202 -12.07 39.03 26.16
C GLY A 202 -10.87 38.17 26.51
N TYR A 203 -10.95 36.90 26.18
CA TYR A 203 -9.90 35.93 26.42
C TYR A 203 -9.01 35.79 25.20
N CYS A 204 -7.73 36.14 25.34
CA CYS A 204 -6.73 35.92 24.32
C CYS A 204 -6.22 34.48 24.34
N SER A 205 -6.41 33.75 23.26
CA SER A 205 -5.91 32.37 23.09
C SER A 205 -4.38 32.28 22.99
N TRP A 206 -3.69 33.38 22.67
CA TRP A 206 -2.22 33.38 22.62
C TRP A 206 -1.56 33.49 23.99
N CYS A 207 -1.85 34.56 24.74
CA CYS A 207 -1.28 34.76 26.07
C CYS A 207 -2.13 34.13 27.18
N GLU A 208 -3.19 33.43 26.81
CA GLU A 208 -4.07 32.65 27.70
C GLU A 208 -4.59 33.48 28.88
N SER A 209 -4.91 34.74 28.62
CA SER A 209 -5.31 35.72 29.65
C SER A 209 -6.57 36.47 29.23
N GLU A 210 -7.37 36.87 30.21
CA GLU A 210 -8.38 37.91 30.02
C GLU A 210 -7.69 39.25 29.78
N VAL A 211 -8.18 39.99 28.79
CA VAL A 211 -7.67 41.29 28.38
C VAL A 211 -8.81 42.27 28.15
N PRO A 212 -8.62 43.56 28.44
CA PRO A 212 -9.62 44.57 28.12
C PRO A 212 -9.77 44.68 26.60
N ILE A 213 -11.00 44.82 26.12
CA ILE A 213 -11.31 45.01 24.70
C ILE A 213 -12.30 46.17 24.55
N SER A 214 -12.17 46.91 23.44
CA SER A 214 -13.05 48.03 23.11
C SER A 214 -13.63 47.81 21.72
N HIS A 215 -14.96 47.92 21.62
CA HIS A 215 -15.73 47.78 20.36
C HIS A 215 -15.32 46.60 19.46
N PRO A 216 -15.25 45.35 20.00
CA PRO A 216 -14.83 44.19 19.21
C PRO A 216 -15.86 43.83 18.14
N HIS A 217 -15.42 43.71 16.88
CA HIS A 217 -16.25 43.22 15.79
C HIS A 217 -15.91 41.77 15.45
N HIS A 218 -16.93 40.91 15.33
CA HIS A 218 -16.73 39.49 15.01
C HIS A 218 -15.98 39.33 13.67
N ASN A 219 -14.98 38.45 13.64
CA ASN A 219 -14.04 38.20 12.54
C ASN A 219 -13.07 39.33 12.18
N ALA A 220 -13.13 40.48 12.86
CA ALA A 220 -12.13 41.53 12.65
C ALA A 220 -10.75 41.06 13.14
N VAL A 221 -9.71 41.46 12.41
CA VAL A 221 -8.31 41.25 12.82
C VAL A 221 -7.88 42.42 13.68
N GLY A 222 -7.09 42.15 14.71
CA GLY A 222 -6.51 43.17 15.57
C GLY A 222 -5.29 42.63 16.31
N HIS A 223 -4.86 43.35 17.33
CA HIS A 223 -3.75 42.94 18.19
C HIS A 223 -4.22 42.81 19.63
N CYS A 224 -3.74 41.80 20.33
CA CYS A 224 -4.01 41.67 21.75
C CYS A 224 -3.38 42.86 22.51
N PRO A 225 -4.12 43.58 23.38
CA PRO A 225 -3.57 44.72 24.09
C PRO A 225 -2.49 44.33 25.11
N LYS A 226 -2.51 43.09 25.61
CA LYS A 226 -1.51 42.57 26.55
C LYS A 226 -0.24 42.07 25.85
N CYS A 227 -0.37 41.13 24.92
CA CYS A 227 0.78 40.44 24.31
C CYS A 227 1.14 40.94 22.92
N ARG A 228 0.36 41.88 22.36
CA ARG A 228 0.55 42.50 21.04
C ARG A 228 0.54 41.55 19.85
N HIS A 229 0.22 40.27 20.05
CA HIS A 229 0.11 39.32 18.94
C HIS A 229 -1.12 39.62 18.09
N GLN A 230 -0.99 39.42 16.78
CA GLN A 230 -2.11 39.50 15.85
C GLN A 230 -3.14 38.42 16.19
N ILE A 231 -4.40 38.80 16.27
CA ILE A 231 -5.52 37.94 16.63
C ILE A 231 -6.74 38.25 15.75
N GLN A 232 -7.72 37.34 15.75
CA GLN A 232 -9.04 37.58 15.21
C GLN A 232 -10.10 37.55 16.34
N TYR A 233 -11.01 38.52 16.35
CA TYR A 233 -12.08 38.58 17.34
C TYR A 233 -13.19 37.57 17.04
N LYS A 234 -13.66 36.85 18.07
CA LYS A 234 -14.71 35.83 17.97
C LYS A 234 -15.75 36.01 19.07
N ALA A 235 -16.90 36.57 18.69
CA ALA A 235 -18.07 36.61 19.56
C ALA A 235 -18.58 35.20 19.90
N LEU A 236 -18.65 34.89 21.18
CA LEU A 236 -19.22 33.66 21.72
C LEU A 236 -20.73 33.63 21.41
N GLY A 237 -21.21 32.50 20.88
CA GLY A 237 -22.60 32.33 20.43
C GLY A 237 -22.84 32.49 18.92
N ARG A 238 -21.92 33.12 18.17
CA ARG A 238 -22.01 33.20 16.69
C ARG A 238 -21.32 32.05 15.97
N ALA A 239 -20.25 31.51 16.53
CA ALA A 239 -19.59 30.31 16.03
C ALA A 239 -19.80 29.18 17.04
N LYS A 240 -20.26 28.00 16.61
CA LYS A 240 -20.37 26.82 17.49
C LYS A 240 -18.99 26.16 17.70
N SER A 241 -18.22 26.08 16.61
CA SER A 241 -16.84 25.62 16.61
C SER A 241 -16.03 26.41 15.59
N ILE A 242 -14.72 26.52 15.85
CA ILE A 242 -13.75 27.18 14.99
C ILE A 242 -12.64 26.18 14.74
N LYS A 243 -12.42 25.88 13.46
CA LYS A 243 -11.31 25.05 12.99
C LYS A 243 -10.34 25.94 12.24
N THR A 244 -9.08 26.00 12.68
CA THR A 244 -8.06 26.74 11.96
C THR A 244 -7.79 26.08 10.61
N LYS A 245 -7.22 26.85 9.68
CA LYS A 245 -6.56 26.27 8.51
C LYS A 245 -5.48 25.30 8.96
N LYS A 246 -5.20 24.32 8.11
CA LYS A 246 -4.06 23.44 8.28
C LYS A 246 -2.82 24.26 7.98
N GLU A 247 -1.85 24.23 8.88
CA GLU A 247 -0.57 24.90 8.73
C GLU A 247 0.54 23.86 8.77
N THR A 248 1.64 24.15 8.10
CA THR A 248 2.78 23.24 7.98
C THR A 248 3.89 23.71 8.90
N ALA A 249 4.49 22.77 9.61
CA ALA A 249 5.65 23.01 10.46
C ALA A 249 6.76 22.01 10.20
N TYR A 250 7.99 22.49 10.28
CA TYR A 250 9.19 21.73 9.98
C TYR A 250 10.10 21.64 11.19
N LEU A 251 10.63 20.43 11.40
CA LEU A 251 11.66 20.14 12.39
C LEU A 251 12.83 19.48 11.68
N LEU A 252 13.97 20.18 11.66
CA LEU A 252 15.23 19.68 11.12
C LEU A 252 16.08 19.11 12.26
N GLN A 253 16.58 17.89 12.16
CA GLN A 253 17.39 17.25 13.21
C GLN A 253 18.60 16.53 12.60
N THR A 254 19.75 16.59 13.28
CA THR A 254 20.94 15.81 12.91
C THR A 254 20.80 14.37 13.41
N CYS A 255 21.05 13.39 12.55
CA CYS A 255 20.95 11.94 12.86
C CYS A 255 22.33 11.25 12.93
N GLY A 256 23.42 12.03 12.95
CA GLY A 256 24.79 11.52 12.88
C GLY A 256 25.73 12.57 12.30
N LYS A 257 26.93 12.15 11.88
CA LYS A 257 27.85 13.05 11.16
C LYS A 257 27.24 13.39 9.80
N ASN A 258 26.89 14.65 9.59
CA ASN A 258 26.41 15.20 8.31
C ASN A 258 25.17 14.51 7.70
N VAL A 259 24.43 13.73 8.48
CA VAL A 259 23.13 13.14 8.11
C VAL A 259 22.05 13.89 8.87
N PHE A 260 20.95 14.25 8.21
CA PHE A 260 19.85 14.97 8.84
C PHE A 260 18.49 14.50 8.35
N VAL A 261 17.48 14.69 9.19
CA VAL A 261 16.08 14.45 8.86
C VAL A 261 15.31 15.77 8.91
N LEU A 262 14.60 16.09 7.83
CA LEU A 262 13.56 17.10 7.81
C LEU A 262 12.21 16.43 8.04
N ARG A 263 11.56 16.77 9.15
CA ARG A 263 10.27 16.21 9.56
C ARG A 263 9.18 17.25 9.32
N GLU A 264 8.15 16.87 8.60
CA GLU A 264 7.01 17.72 8.28
C GLU A 264 5.80 17.34 9.14
N PHE A 265 5.22 18.34 9.77
CA PHE A 265 4.04 18.22 10.60
C PHE A 265 2.92 19.08 10.04
N GLN A 266 1.71 18.53 10.01
CA GLN A 266 0.50 19.29 9.82
C GLN A 266 -0.11 19.65 11.17
N LEU A 267 -0.35 20.95 11.36
CA LEU A 267 -0.89 21.53 12.57
C LEU A 267 -2.29 22.06 12.30
N GLN A 268 -3.19 21.80 13.24
CA GLN A 268 -4.53 22.37 13.23
C GLN A 268 -5.05 22.50 14.66
N MET A 269 -5.85 23.52 14.90
CA MET A 269 -6.52 23.75 16.17
C MET A 269 -8.03 23.76 15.96
N LEU A 270 -8.73 23.06 16.85
CA LEU A 270 -10.18 23.06 16.96
C LEU A 270 -10.59 23.68 18.29
N ILE A 271 -11.46 24.68 18.24
CA ILE A 271 -12.01 25.36 19.41
C ILE A 271 -13.51 25.19 19.38
N VAL A 272 -14.08 24.66 20.46
CA VAL A 272 -15.53 24.65 20.67
C VAL A 272 -15.88 25.84 21.55
N SER A 273 -16.91 26.61 21.18
CA SER A 273 -17.21 27.86 21.87
C SER A 273 -17.66 27.69 23.32
N SER A 274 -18.19 26.53 23.70
CA SER A 274 -18.49 26.22 25.11
C SER A 274 -17.24 26.00 25.96
N SER A 275 -16.09 25.67 25.33
CA SER A 275 -14.82 25.38 25.99
C SER A 275 -13.67 26.16 25.34
N TYR A 276 -13.92 27.42 24.95
CA TYR A 276 -12.99 28.23 24.16
C TYR A 276 -11.60 28.46 24.80
N LYS A 277 -11.49 28.27 26.13
CA LYS A 277 -10.23 28.30 26.88
C LYS A 277 -9.42 27.00 26.82
N LYS A 278 -9.98 25.93 26.25
CA LYS A 278 -9.39 24.58 26.15
C LYS A 278 -9.42 24.09 24.69
N PRO A 279 -8.61 24.71 23.80
CA PRO A 279 -8.46 24.25 22.42
C PRO A 279 -7.98 22.79 22.34
N VAL A 280 -8.50 22.06 21.36
CA VAL A 280 -7.99 20.74 20.96
C VAL A 280 -7.03 20.94 19.79
N TYR A 281 -5.84 20.36 19.90
CA TYR A 281 -4.81 20.46 18.87
C TYR A 281 -4.68 19.14 18.13
N SER A 282 -4.56 19.20 16.81
CA SER A 282 -4.19 18.09 15.94
C SER A 282 -2.80 18.39 15.39
N PHE A 283 -1.83 17.63 15.86
CA PHE A 283 -0.45 17.66 15.39
C PHE A 283 -0.13 16.29 14.82
N PHE A 284 0.14 16.25 13.52
CA PHE A 284 0.35 15.00 12.81
C PHE A 284 1.62 15.09 11.98
N GLU A 285 2.60 14.26 12.31
CA GLU A 285 3.79 14.08 11.48
C GLU A 285 3.41 13.28 10.24
N ARG A 286 3.64 13.85 9.06
CA ARG A 286 3.15 13.29 7.79
C ARG A 286 4.26 12.85 6.86
N ARG A 287 5.43 13.50 6.93
CA ARG A 287 6.56 13.25 6.02
C ARG A 287 7.88 13.37 6.78
N ARG A 288 8.84 12.52 6.40
CA ARG A 288 10.25 12.57 6.82
C ARG A 288 11.11 12.53 5.56
N ILE A 289 12.06 13.45 5.45
CA ILE A 289 13.04 13.47 4.36
C ILE A 289 14.40 13.30 5.01
N LEU A 290 15.04 12.17 4.76
CA LEU A 290 16.39 11.91 5.23
C LEU A 290 17.37 12.35 4.16
N TYR A 291 18.42 13.04 4.59
CA TYR A 291 19.52 13.49 3.75
C TYR A 291 20.79 12.80 4.19
N ASP A 292 21.47 12.16 3.26
CA ASP A 292 22.81 11.62 3.49
C ASP A 292 23.88 12.72 3.42
N GLU A 293 25.16 12.34 3.62
CA GLU A 293 26.29 13.27 3.58
C GLU A 293 26.48 13.95 2.21
N LYS A 294 25.91 13.39 1.15
CA LYS A 294 25.95 13.91 -0.23
C LYS A 294 24.66 14.63 -0.62
N LEU A 295 23.75 14.84 0.33
CA LEU A 295 22.42 15.44 0.14
C LEU A 295 21.48 14.60 -0.76
N ASN A 296 21.74 13.31 -0.92
CA ASN A 296 20.74 12.41 -1.51
C ASN A 296 19.58 12.23 -0.54
N THR A 297 18.37 12.15 -1.07
CA THR A 297 17.15 12.12 -0.27
C THR A 297 16.48 10.76 -0.27
N GLU A 298 16.13 10.27 0.92
CA GLU A 298 15.14 9.22 1.10
C GLU A 298 13.90 9.79 1.80
N GLU A 299 12.77 9.75 1.12
CA GLU A 299 11.50 10.26 1.65
C GLU A 299 10.66 9.12 2.23
N TYR A 300 9.99 9.41 3.34
CA TYR A 300 9.01 8.55 3.97
C TYR A 300 7.77 9.35 4.32
N TYR A 301 6.61 8.72 4.24
CA TYR A 301 5.36 9.30 4.71
C TYR A 301 4.63 8.36 5.66
N PHE A 302 3.83 8.93 6.56
CA PHE A 302 3.01 8.13 7.48
C PHE A 302 1.65 7.84 6.84
N GLY A 303 1.31 6.57 6.66
CA GLY A 303 0.07 6.18 6.00
C GLY A 303 -0.25 4.69 6.12
N ARG A 304 -1.39 4.30 5.54
CA ARG A 304 -1.86 2.91 5.57
C ARG A 304 -1.12 2.07 4.54
N HIS A 305 -0.32 1.11 4.99
CA HIS A 305 0.44 0.23 4.11
C HIS A 305 -0.47 -0.78 3.39
N HIS A 306 -0.28 -0.99 2.09
CA HIS A 306 -1.20 -1.79 1.27
C HIS A 306 -1.15 -3.29 1.58
N TRP A 307 -0.02 -3.81 2.08
CA TRP A 307 0.11 -5.23 2.45
C TRP A 307 -0.38 -5.50 3.87
N THR A 308 0.17 -4.80 4.88
CA THR A 308 -0.17 -5.04 6.30
C THR A 308 -1.49 -4.40 6.71
N LYS A 309 -2.00 -3.43 5.94
CA LYS A 309 -3.23 -2.66 6.22
C LYS A 309 -3.16 -1.76 7.47
N GLU A 310 -1.99 -1.66 8.09
CA GLU A 310 -1.71 -0.83 9.27
C GLU A 310 -1.18 0.55 8.88
N ASN A 311 -1.32 1.53 9.78
CA ASN A 311 -0.72 2.86 9.62
C ASN A 311 0.73 2.83 10.12
N ARG A 312 1.69 3.19 9.25
CA ARG A 312 3.12 3.21 9.56
C ARG A 312 3.89 4.14 8.62
N TRP A 313 5.20 4.27 8.85
CA TRP A 313 6.10 4.92 7.91
C TRP A 313 6.31 4.06 6.67
N ILE A 314 6.14 4.66 5.50
CA ILE A 314 6.25 4.03 4.18
C ILE A 314 7.25 4.84 3.36
N GLN A 315 8.23 4.16 2.76
CA GLN A 315 9.19 4.83 1.89
C GLN A 315 8.53 5.26 0.58
N GLY A 316 8.77 6.51 0.19
CA GLY A 316 8.22 7.12 -1.00
C GLY A 316 7.70 8.52 -0.72
N LYS A 317 7.23 9.17 -1.79
CA LYS A 317 6.61 10.49 -1.71
C LYS A 317 5.25 10.40 -1.04
N LEU A 318 4.91 11.39 -0.21
CA LEU A 318 3.59 11.45 0.45
C LEU A 318 2.46 11.39 -0.58
N GLN A 319 1.65 10.34 -0.46
CA GLN A 319 0.46 10.13 -1.27
C GLN A 319 -0.80 10.57 -0.53
N VAL A 320 -1.65 11.34 -1.20
CA VAL A 320 -2.96 11.79 -0.69
C VAL A 320 -4.06 11.46 -1.70
N PRO A 321 -5.31 11.27 -1.27
CA PRO A 321 -6.42 11.12 -2.19
C PRO A 321 -6.55 12.37 -3.07
N LEU A 322 -6.64 12.17 -4.38
CA LEU A 322 -6.87 13.24 -5.35
C LEU A 322 -8.22 13.94 -5.10
N TYR A 323 -9.22 13.16 -4.69
CA TYR A 323 -10.55 13.66 -4.34
C TYR A 323 -10.91 13.23 -2.91
N PRO A 324 -11.04 14.18 -1.96
CA PRO A 324 -11.49 13.87 -0.61
C PRO A 324 -12.86 13.18 -0.63
N GLY A 325 -12.94 11.97 -0.07
CA GLY A 325 -14.19 11.18 0.01
C GLY A 325 -14.45 10.21 -1.14
N TYR A 326 -13.66 10.25 -2.23
CA TYR A 326 -13.69 9.25 -3.30
C TYR A 326 -12.43 8.37 -3.22
N GLY A 327 -12.60 7.11 -2.83
CA GLY A 327 -11.49 6.15 -2.78
C GLY A 327 -11.04 5.74 -4.19
N GLY A 328 -9.73 5.77 -4.45
CA GLY A 328 -9.15 5.09 -5.62
C GLY A 328 -8.03 5.84 -6.32
N TYR A 329 -8.11 7.16 -6.43
CA TYR A 329 -7.10 7.97 -7.12
C TYR A 329 -6.20 8.69 -6.11
N MET A 330 -4.92 8.34 -6.10
CA MET A 330 -3.90 8.96 -5.27
C MET A 330 -3.10 9.96 -6.11
N THR A 331 -2.72 11.07 -5.50
CA THR A 331 -1.76 12.03 -6.05
C THR A 331 -0.63 12.26 -5.06
N TYR A 332 0.46 12.86 -5.53
CA TYR A 332 1.57 13.28 -4.67
C TYR A 332 1.31 14.70 -4.18
N GLU A 333 1.31 14.87 -2.86
CA GLU A 333 1.23 16.20 -2.26
C GLU A 333 2.61 16.87 -2.37
N GLY A 334 2.65 18.15 -2.75
CA GLY A 334 3.89 18.92 -2.85
C GLY A 334 4.49 19.24 -1.48
N TYR A 335 5.44 20.18 -1.47
CA TYR A 335 5.98 20.76 -0.24
C TYR A 335 5.29 22.10 0.01
N ASP A 336 4.65 22.24 1.16
CA ASP A 336 3.99 23.48 1.55
C ASP A 336 4.97 24.39 2.29
N MET A 337 4.80 25.71 2.15
CA MET A 337 5.50 26.66 3.01
C MET A 337 5.07 26.48 4.47
N GLY A 338 6.04 26.51 5.39
CA GLY A 338 5.77 26.24 6.80
C GLY A 338 6.78 26.86 7.75
N ASN A 339 6.40 26.94 9.03
CA ASN A 339 7.26 27.45 10.09
C ASN A 339 8.35 26.42 10.45
N ILE A 340 9.60 26.86 10.62
CA ILE A 340 10.69 25.96 11.02
C ILE A 340 11.09 26.15 12.49
N TYR A 341 11.38 25.04 13.17
CA TYR A 341 11.90 25.05 14.53
C TYR A 341 13.30 25.66 14.60
N GLY A 342 13.38 26.97 14.83
CA GLY A 342 14.65 27.70 14.73
C GLY A 342 15.77 27.19 15.66
N LYS A 343 15.43 26.61 16.82
CA LYS A 343 16.44 26.13 17.78
C LYS A 343 17.31 25.01 17.22
N SER A 344 16.78 24.16 16.35
CA SER A 344 17.58 23.09 15.74
C SER A 344 18.49 23.59 14.61
N LEU A 345 18.31 24.81 14.14
CA LEU A 345 19.17 25.44 13.13
C LEU A 345 20.51 25.92 13.71
N HIS A 346 20.58 26.19 15.02
CA HIS A 346 21.81 26.69 15.65
C HIS A 346 22.97 25.69 15.57
N GLY A 347 22.69 24.38 15.54
CA GLY A 347 23.71 23.33 15.39
C GLY A 347 24.25 23.19 13.96
N ILE A 348 23.57 23.76 12.97
CA ILE A 348 23.94 23.67 11.53
C ILE A 348 24.87 24.80 11.12
N LYS A 349 24.88 25.93 11.85
CA LYS A 349 25.70 27.12 11.54
C LYS A 349 27.22 26.95 11.73
N ASN A 350 27.69 25.84 12.31
CA ASN A 350 29.11 25.63 12.65
C ASN A 350 29.84 24.62 11.75
N ARG A 351 29.26 24.24 10.61
CA ARG A 351 29.99 23.50 9.58
C ARG A 351 29.75 24.19 8.25
N THR A 352 30.81 24.79 7.73
CA THR A 352 30.89 25.32 6.37
C THR A 352 30.37 24.25 5.41
N PHE A 353 29.31 24.58 4.66
CA PHE A 353 28.79 23.76 3.57
C PHE A 353 29.72 23.84 2.36
#